data_AF-A0A6A6ESI2-F1
#
_entry.id   AF-A0A6A6ESI2-F1
#
_cell.length_a   1.000
_cell.length_b   1.000
_cell.length_c   1.000
_cell.angle_alpha   90.00
_cell.angle_beta   90.00
_cell.angle_gamma   90.00
#
_symmetry.space_group_name_H-M   'P 1'
#
loop_
_entity.id
_entity.type
_entity.pdbx_description
1 polymer ?
#
loop_
_entity_poly.entity_id
_entity_poly.type
_entity_poly.pdbx_seq_one_letter_code
_entity_poly.pdbx_strand_id
1 'polypeptide(L)'
;MINSTEIACFLITASLVTHYPQVIDGFGVSQAFQRSAQLDGKYGLSPANQWKVLGLLFSNEVGAGFTILRNGIGLSPSYDRDWMKSIESVSPGSLNAIPKQFIRMPGRAPGFMKINGNDSNGGCICGILGASCVTGDWRQAFANYLVQYLKFYSEISILITDLGFLNEPDLNQSYASMQSSGFQAADFLKSFIPLL
;
A
#
# COMPACT_ATOMS: atom_id res chain seq x y z
N MET A 1 24.01 -21.80 55.91
CA MET A 1 22.93 -21.14 55.16
C MET A 1 23.33 -19.69 54.95
N ILE A 2 23.92 -19.36 53.79
CA ILE A 2 24.21 -17.97 53.41
C ILE A 2 23.08 -17.57 52.46
N ASN A 3 22.17 -16.76 53.00
CA ASN A 3 21.08 -16.12 52.29
C ASN A 3 21.60 -14.84 51.65
N SER A 4 21.50 -14.73 50.32
CA SER A 4 21.05 -13.56 49.57
C SER A 4 21.55 -13.68 48.13
N THR A 5 20.64 -14.06 47.25
CA THR A 5 20.76 -13.87 45.81
C THR A 5 20.92 -12.38 45.53
N GLU A 6 22.07 -11.96 45.01
CA GLU A 6 22.26 -10.61 44.46
C GLU A 6 21.23 -10.39 43.36
N ILE A 7 20.34 -9.42 43.56
CA ILE A 7 19.44 -8.96 42.51
C ILE A 7 20.29 -8.14 41.54
N ALA A 8 20.53 -8.67 40.34
CA ALA A 8 21.19 -7.92 39.28
C ALA A 8 20.32 -6.71 38.91
N CYS A 9 20.74 -5.52 39.34
CA CYS A 9 20.09 -4.26 39.01
C CYS A 9 20.73 -3.70 37.74
N PHE A 10 19.97 -3.57 36.66
CA PHE A 10 20.42 -2.96 35.42
C PHE A 10 20.25 -1.45 35.48
N LEU A 11 21.33 -0.70 35.27
CA LEU A 11 21.30 0.76 35.12
C LEU A 11 21.10 1.12 33.63
N ILE A 12 20.02 1.83 33.31
CA ILE A 12 19.78 2.41 31.99
C ILE A 12 20.12 3.90 32.05
N THR A 13 21.05 4.36 31.22
CA THR A 13 21.37 5.78 31.06
C THR A 13 20.87 6.28 29.70
N ALA A 14 20.11 7.38 29.71
CA ALA A 14 19.66 8.06 28.50
C ALA A 14 20.31 9.46 28.43
N SER A 15 20.90 9.79 27.28
CA SER A 15 21.50 11.11 27.02
C SER A 15 20.58 11.91 26.11
N LEU A 16 20.15 13.09 26.57
CA LEU A 16 19.40 14.04 25.74
C LEU A 16 20.31 14.91 24.86
N VAL A 17 21.63 14.84 25.06
CA VAL A 17 22.64 15.57 24.28
C VAL A 17 23.02 14.80 23.01
N THR A 18 22.88 13.47 23.06
CA THR A 18 23.10 12.59 21.91
C THR A 18 21.82 12.52 21.10
N HIS A 19 21.65 13.45 20.14
CA HIS A 19 20.53 13.42 19.21
C HIS A 19 20.92 12.59 17.98
N TYR A 20 20.14 11.57 17.67
CA TYR A 20 20.19 10.96 16.35
C TYR A 20 19.23 11.72 15.41
N PRO A 21 19.61 12.01 14.16
CA PRO A 21 18.88 12.96 13.31
C PRO A 21 17.55 12.43 12.75
N GLN A 22 17.08 11.24 13.13
CA GLN A 22 15.81 10.71 12.65
C GLN A 22 14.62 11.32 13.39
N VAL A 23 13.64 11.77 12.61
CA VAL A 23 12.30 12.11 13.09
C VAL A 23 11.44 10.85 13.04
N ILE A 24 10.60 10.65 14.06
CA ILE A 24 9.64 9.54 14.08
C ILE A 24 8.28 10.10 13.66
N ASP A 25 7.84 9.76 12.45
CA ASP A 25 6.51 10.16 11.94
C ASP A 25 5.37 9.40 12.64
N GLY A 26 5.66 8.18 13.09
CA GLY A 26 4.81 7.42 13.99
C GLY A 26 4.74 5.93 13.69
N PHE A 27 3.64 5.31 14.10
CA PHE A 27 3.40 3.88 13.99
C PHE A 27 2.01 3.61 13.41
N GLY A 28 1.86 2.46 12.79
CA GLY A 28 0.67 2.20 11.99
C GLY A 28 0.39 0.75 11.69
N VAL A 29 -0.73 0.54 11.00
CA VAL A 29 -1.21 -0.76 10.56
C VAL A 29 -1.72 -0.70 9.13
N SER A 30 -1.95 -1.89 8.56
CA SER A 30 -2.65 -2.04 7.29
C SER A 30 -3.93 -2.84 7.47
N GLN A 31 -4.95 -2.51 6.68
CA GLN A 31 -6.21 -3.25 6.61
C GLN A 31 -6.52 -3.67 5.15
N ALA A 32 -5.47 -3.91 4.37
CA ALA A 32 -5.55 -4.43 3.00
C ALA A 32 -6.15 -5.85 2.94
N PHE A 33 -6.34 -6.37 1.72
CA PHE A 33 -6.88 -7.71 1.47
C PHE A 33 -8.21 -7.98 2.20
N GLN A 34 -9.12 -7.00 2.09
CA GLN A 34 -10.44 -6.99 2.70
C GLN A 34 -10.47 -7.16 4.24
N ARG A 35 -9.34 -6.97 4.95
CA ARG A 35 -9.32 -6.98 6.42
C ARG A 35 -10.11 -5.83 7.02
N SER A 36 -10.17 -4.69 6.34
CA SER A 36 -11.07 -3.58 6.68
C SER A 36 -12.55 -3.99 6.72
N ALA A 37 -13.01 -4.84 5.80
CA ALA A 37 -14.39 -5.32 5.79
C ALA A 37 -14.71 -6.19 7.03
N GLN A 38 -13.71 -6.85 7.61
CA GLN A 38 -13.89 -7.61 8.86
C GLN A 38 -14.17 -6.68 10.03
N LEU A 39 -13.50 -5.53 10.07
CA LEU A 39 -13.78 -4.46 11.03
C LEU A 39 -15.15 -3.83 10.81
N ASP A 40 -15.65 -3.82 9.57
CA ASP A 40 -16.99 -3.34 9.21
C ASP A 40 -18.09 -4.42 9.41
N GLY A 41 -17.77 -5.53 10.07
CA GLY A 41 -18.77 -6.54 10.43
C GLY A 41 -19.05 -7.62 9.39
N LYS A 42 -18.21 -7.77 8.35
CA LYS A 42 -18.34 -8.84 7.34
C LYS A 42 -18.54 -10.24 7.94
N TYR A 43 -17.96 -10.50 9.11
CA TYR A 43 -18.08 -11.78 9.83
C TYR A 43 -18.86 -11.67 11.16
N GLY A 44 -19.79 -10.72 11.27
CA GLY A 44 -20.70 -10.59 12.42
C GLY A 44 -20.15 -9.76 13.59
N LEU A 45 -19.15 -8.90 13.36
CA LEU A 45 -18.67 -7.98 14.40
C LEU A 45 -19.75 -6.94 14.71
N SER A 46 -20.24 -6.92 15.95
CA SER A 46 -21.29 -6.00 16.39
C SER A 46 -20.84 -4.53 16.31
N PRO A 47 -21.74 -3.56 16.03
CA PRO A 47 -21.37 -2.14 15.94
C PRO A 47 -20.57 -1.63 17.15
N ALA A 48 -20.93 -2.08 18.37
CA ALA A 48 -20.19 -1.73 19.58
C ALA A 48 -18.74 -2.23 19.55
N ASN A 49 -18.51 -3.45 19.05
CA ASN A 49 -17.16 -4.01 18.92
C ASN A 49 -16.39 -3.40 17.74
N GLN A 50 -17.06 -2.95 16.67
CA GLN A 50 -16.41 -2.21 15.58
C GLN A 50 -15.77 -0.92 16.12
N TRP A 51 -16.56 -0.12 16.86
CA TRP A 51 -16.06 1.08 17.54
C TRP A 51 -14.98 0.79 18.56
N LYS A 52 -15.10 -0.31 19.31
CA LYS A 52 -14.07 -0.74 20.25
C LYS A 52 -12.74 -1.02 19.56
N VAL A 53 -12.74 -1.73 18.43
CA VAL A 53 -11.51 -2.03 17.68
C VAL A 53 -10.91 -0.75 17.09
N LEU A 54 -11.72 0.15 16.54
CA LEU A 54 -11.23 1.44 16.04
C LEU A 54 -10.62 2.29 17.17
N GLY A 55 -11.24 2.31 18.35
CA GLY A 55 -10.70 2.95 19.54
C GLY A 55 -9.35 2.37 19.95
N LEU A 56 -9.24 1.04 20.00
CA LEU A 56 -7.98 0.36 20.33
C LEU A 56 -6.85 0.64 19.33
N LEU A 57 -7.17 0.87 18.05
CA LEU A 57 -6.17 1.16 17.03
C LEU A 57 -5.74 2.63 17.02
N PHE A 58 -6.68 3.56 17.05
CA PHE A 58 -6.43 4.96 16.70
C PHE A 58 -6.63 5.97 17.83
N SER A 59 -7.23 5.58 18.96
CA SER A 59 -7.35 6.50 20.09
C SER A 59 -6.03 6.59 20.85
N ASN A 60 -5.61 7.83 21.16
CA ASN A 60 -4.49 8.11 22.05
C ASN A 60 -4.85 7.91 23.53
N GLU A 61 -6.14 7.74 23.87
CA GLU A 61 -6.61 7.62 25.25
C GLU A 61 -6.87 6.16 25.63
N VAL A 62 -7.50 5.40 24.74
CA VAL A 62 -7.95 4.02 25.04
C VAL A 62 -7.18 2.96 24.26
N GLY A 63 -6.29 3.35 23.35
CA GLY A 63 -5.67 2.46 22.38
C GLY A 63 -4.20 2.74 22.11
N ALA A 64 -3.71 2.22 20.99
CA ALA A 64 -2.33 2.32 20.54
C ALA A 64 -1.97 3.68 19.93
N GLY A 65 -2.96 4.54 19.65
CA GLY A 65 -2.73 5.86 19.08
C GLY A 65 -2.02 5.84 17.72
N PHE A 66 -2.31 4.86 16.86
CA PHE A 66 -1.65 4.79 15.55
C PHE A 66 -1.95 6.03 14.70
N THR A 67 -0.90 6.57 14.09
CA THR A 67 -0.95 7.78 13.26
C THR A 67 -0.87 7.47 11.77
N ILE A 68 -0.46 6.25 11.40
CA ILE A 68 -0.26 5.84 10.01
C ILE A 68 -1.21 4.69 9.65
N LEU A 69 -1.98 4.86 8.57
CA LEU A 69 -2.79 3.78 7.98
C LEU A 69 -2.32 3.49 6.56
N ARG A 70 -1.75 2.29 6.35
CA ARG A 70 -1.33 1.83 5.02
C ARG A 70 -2.43 1.02 4.35
N ASN A 71 -2.94 1.49 3.22
CA ASN A 71 -3.97 0.77 2.45
C ASN A 71 -3.34 0.03 1.20
N GLY A 72 -4.04 -0.93 0.52
CA GLY A 72 -3.64 -1.75 -0.69
C GLY A 72 -4.43 -1.47 -2.03
N ILE A 73 -3.89 -1.37 -3.29
CA ILE A 73 -4.55 -0.75 -4.53
C ILE A 73 -5.02 -2.01 -5.17
N GLY A 74 -6.33 -2.11 -5.30
CA GLY A 74 -6.89 -3.22 -6.01
C GLY A 74 -6.38 -3.32 -7.44
N LEU A 75 -6.07 -4.54 -7.85
CA LEU A 75 -5.65 -4.90 -9.22
C LEU A 75 -6.58 -5.94 -9.81
N SER A 76 -7.28 -6.66 -8.95
CA SER A 76 -8.10 -7.77 -9.35
C SER A 76 -9.38 -7.25 -10.01
N PRO A 77 -9.97 -8.01 -10.94
CA PRO A 77 -11.21 -7.62 -11.59
C PRO A 77 -12.43 -7.71 -10.66
N SER A 78 -12.31 -8.46 -9.55
CA SER A 78 -13.41 -8.82 -8.65
C SER A 78 -12.99 -8.82 -7.17
N TYR A 79 -13.96 -9.14 -6.30
CA TYR A 79 -13.81 -9.28 -4.85
C TYR A 79 -13.89 -10.75 -4.38
N ASP A 80 -13.76 -11.72 -5.29
CA ASP A 80 -14.18 -13.12 -5.06
C ASP A 80 -13.47 -13.83 -3.91
N ARG A 81 -12.35 -13.30 -3.42
CA ARG A 81 -11.61 -13.81 -2.24
C ARG A 81 -11.33 -12.70 -1.24
N ASP A 82 -10.07 -12.56 -0.82
CA ASP A 82 -9.52 -11.39 -0.16
C ASP A 82 -8.98 -10.36 -1.17
N TRP A 83 -9.25 -10.59 -2.46
CA TRP A 83 -8.82 -9.74 -3.56
C TRP A 83 -9.33 -8.31 -3.42
N MET A 84 -8.51 -7.39 -3.88
CA MET A 84 -8.82 -5.97 -3.89
C MET A 84 -9.14 -5.59 -5.33
N LYS A 85 -10.36 -5.11 -5.57
CA LYS A 85 -10.81 -4.74 -6.92
C LYS A 85 -10.17 -3.43 -7.40
N SER A 86 -9.69 -3.42 -8.63
CA SER A 86 -9.13 -2.21 -9.26
C SER A 86 -10.18 -1.15 -9.58
N ILE A 87 -9.75 0.13 -9.51
CA ILE A 87 -10.50 1.28 -10.07
C ILE A 87 -10.59 1.19 -11.60
N GLU A 88 -9.71 0.40 -12.21
CA GLU A 88 -9.64 0.16 -13.64
C GLU A 88 -9.60 -1.35 -13.92
N SER A 89 -10.69 -2.04 -13.56
CA SER A 89 -10.83 -3.49 -13.76
C SER A 89 -10.93 -3.93 -15.22
N VAL A 90 -11.13 -2.98 -16.15
CA VAL A 90 -11.20 -3.20 -17.60
C VAL A 90 -10.26 -2.21 -18.27
N SER A 91 -9.40 -2.70 -19.17
CA SER A 91 -8.50 -1.85 -19.95
C SER A 91 -9.30 -0.76 -20.65
N PRO A 92 -8.89 0.52 -20.57
CA PRO A 92 -9.64 1.62 -21.14
C PRO A 92 -9.48 1.71 -22.67
N GLY A 93 -8.81 0.73 -23.29
CA GLY A 93 -8.69 0.57 -24.74
C GLY A 93 -7.63 1.46 -25.40
N SER A 94 -7.00 2.39 -24.68
CA SER A 94 -5.85 3.17 -25.18
C SER A 94 -4.93 3.64 -24.06
N LEU A 95 -3.67 3.92 -24.40
CA LEU A 95 -2.63 4.41 -23.48
C LEU A 95 -2.94 5.77 -22.83
N ASN A 96 -3.87 6.54 -23.42
CA ASN A 96 -4.25 7.90 -22.98
C ASN A 96 -5.66 7.97 -22.38
N ALA A 97 -6.35 6.84 -22.24
CA ALA A 97 -7.72 6.87 -21.78
C ALA A 97 -7.77 7.07 -20.26
N ILE A 98 -8.66 7.96 -19.82
CA ILE A 98 -8.85 8.31 -18.42
C ILE A 98 -9.66 7.19 -17.74
N PRO A 99 -9.20 6.62 -16.61
CA PRO A 99 -9.92 5.57 -15.88
C PRO A 99 -11.32 6.04 -15.45
N LYS A 100 -12.37 5.26 -15.75
CA LYS A 100 -13.78 5.72 -15.68
C LYS A 100 -14.58 5.27 -14.44
N GLN A 101 -14.01 4.55 -13.47
CA GLN A 101 -14.79 4.05 -12.31
C GLN A 101 -14.15 4.26 -10.95
N PHE A 102 -14.99 4.69 -10.00
CA PHE A 102 -14.67 5.01 -8.62
C PHE A 102 -14.90 3.78 -7.72
N ILE A 103 -13.83 3.14 -7.25
CA ILE A 103 -13.88 2.05 -6.24
C ILE A 103 -12.68 2.21 -5.27
N ARG A 104 -12.82 1.80 -4.00
CA ARG A 104 -11.99 2.21 -2.85
C ARG A 104 -10.73 1.32 -2.57
N MET A 105 -9.56 1.97 -2.34
CA MET A 105 -8.25 1.63 -1.67
C MET A 105 -6.98 1.03 -2.42
N PRO A 106 -5.64 1.31 -2.05
CA PRO A 106 -4.31 1.59 -2.79
C PRO A 106 -2.83 0.87 -2.79
N GLY A 107 -1.99 0.77 -3.88
CA GLY A 107 -0.76 -0.03 -4.27
C GLY A 107 -0.72 -1.15 -5.42
N ARG A 108 -0.39 -0.84 -6.73
CA ARG A 108 0.21 -1.67 -7.89
C ARG A 108 -0.43 -1.50 -9.31
N ALA A 109 0.19 -2.02 -10.40
CA ALA A 109 -0.27 -1.91 -11.82
C ALA A 109 -1.20 -3.08 -12.27
N PRO A 110 -2.31 -2.82 -13.02
CA PRO A 110 -3.18 -3.86 -13.56
C PRO A 110 -2.46 -4.85 -14.46
N GLY A 111 -2.93 -6.10 -14.52
CA GLY A 111 -2.28 -7.19 -15.27
C GLY A 111 -2.01 -6.88 -16.75
N PHE A 112 -2.87 -6.11 -17.40
CA PHE A 112 -2.69 -5.71 -18.81
C PHE A 112 -1.54 -4.72 -19.04
N MET A 113 -1.03 -4.08 -17.97
CA MET A 113 0.13 -3.19 -18.02
C MET A 113 1.46 -3.93 -17.76
N LYS A 114 1.41 -5.23 -17.47
CA LYS A 114 2.57 -6.06 -17.10
C LYS A 114 2.97 -7.02 -18.22
N ILE A 115 4.25 -7.36 -18.27
CA ILE A 115 4.82 -8.28 -19.29
C ILE A 115 4.14 -9.66 -19.33
N ASN A 116 3.63 -10.12 -18.19
CA ASN A 116 3.01 -11.43 -18.04
C ASN A 116 1.48 -11.39 -18.27
N GLY A 117 0.91 -10.22 -18.57
CA GLY A 117 -0.53 -10.03 -18.79
C GLY A 117 -1.39 -10.35 -17.56
N ASN A 118 -0.81 -10.46 -16.37
CA ASN A 118 -1.48 -10.98 -15.17
C ASN A 118 -1.14 -10.12 -13.93
N ASP A 119 -2.11 -9.91 -13.04
CA ASP A 119 -1.91 -9.17 -11.79
C ASP A 119 -1.07 -9.98 -10.78
N SER A 120 -1.04 -11.31 -10.92
CA SER A 120 -0.31 -12.26 -10.08
C SER A 120 0.97 -12.79 -10.75
N ASN A 121 1.81 -13.54 -10.01
CA ASN A 121 3.05 -14.16 -10.50
C ASN A 121 4.13 -13.16 -10.96
N GLY A 122 4.36 -12.09 -10.19
CA GLY A 122 5.46 -11.15 -10.43
C GLY A 122 5.33 -10.42 -11.76
N GLY A 123 6.43 -10.30 -12.52
CA GLY A 123 6.45 -9.57 -13.78
C GLY A 123 6.64 -8.06 -13.60
N CYS A 124 7.22 -7.43 -14.62
CA CYS A 124 7.54 -6.00 -14.64
C CYS A 124 6.52 -5.20 -15.46
N ILE A 125 6.49 -3.89 -15.26
CA ILE A 125 5.66 -2.98 -16.08
C ILE A 125 6.21 -2.90 -17.52
N CYS A 126 5.30 -2.95 -18.49
CA CYS A 126 5.62 -2.83 -19.90
C CYS A 126 6.19 -1.45 -20.24
N GLY A 127 7.36 -1.40 -20.89
CA GLY A 127 8.05 -0.16 -21.26
C GLY A 127 9.15 0.28 -20.29
N ILE A 128 9.31 -0.42 -19.15
CA ILE A 128 10.43 -0.18 -18.23
C ILE A 128 11.75 -0.65 -18.82
N LEU A 129 12.85 -0.12 -18.30
CA LEU A 129 14.21 -0.53 -18.68
C LEU A 129 14.35 -2.07 -18.71
N GLY A 130 14.63 -2.61 -19.90
CA GLY A 130 14.83 -4.03 -20.15
C GLY A 130 13.55 -4.87 -20.32
N ALA A 131 12.36 -4.28 -20.31
CA ALA A 131 11.08 -4.99 -20.49
C ALA A 131 10.17 -4.28 -21.50
N SER A 132 10.32 -4.63 -22.79
CA SER A 132 9.45 -4.14 -23.87
C SER A 132 8.27 -5.09 -24.11
N CYS A 133 7.08 -4.53 -24.32
CA CYS A 133 5.88 -5.28 -24.65
C CYS A 133 5.35 -4.88 -26.02
N VAL A 134 4.72 -5.82 -26.72
CA VAL A 134 4.02 -5.56 -27.99
C VAL A 134 2.87 -4.55 -27.80
N THR A 135 2.31 -4.48 -26.60
CA THR A 135 1.24 -3.54 -26.20
C THR A 135 1.72 -2.10 -25.96
N GLY A 136 3.03 -1.82 -26.06
CA GLY A 136 3.59 -0.48 -25.91
C GLY A 136 4.17 -0.16 -24.53
N ASP A 137 4.42 1.12 -24.29
CA ASP A 137 4.94 1.66 -23.02
C ASP A 137 3.79 2.10 -22.10
N TRP A 138 3.65 1.40 -20.98
CA TRP A 138 2.58 1.59 -20.01
C TRP A 138 3.01 2.42 -18.80
N ARG A 139 4.24 2.93 -18.75
CA ARG A 139 4.73 3.74 -17.61
C ARG A 139 3.86 4.96 -17.37
N GLN A 140 3.55 5.71 -18.43
CA GLN A 140 2.72 6.91 -18.34
C GLN A 140 1.27 6.58 -17.93
N ALA A 141 0.70 5.51 -18.46
CA ALA A 141 -0.65 5.07 -18.13
C ALA A 141 -0.75 4.64 -16.66
N PHE A 142 0.23 3.89 -16.16
CA PHE A 142 0.27 3.50 -14.75
C PHE A 142 0.48 4.70 -13.83
N ALA A 143 1.32 5.65 -14.22
CA ALA A 143 1.51 6.90 -13.50
C ALA A 143 0.19 7.72 -13.41
N ASN A 144 -0.53 7.85 -14.52
CA ASN A 144 -1.85 8.49 -14.56
C ASN A 144 -2.89 7.75 -13.69
N TYR A 145 -2.86 6.42 -13.69
CA TYR A 145 -3.72 5.58 -12.84
C TYR A 145 -3.49 5.87 -11.35
N LEU A 146 -2.24 5.98 -10.91
CA LEU A 146 -1.89 6.36 -9.53
C LEU A 146 -2.37 7.77 -9.17
N VAL A 147 -2.20 8.74 -10.07
CA VAL A 147 -2.67 10.12 -9.85
C VAL A 147 -4.20 10.18 -9.82
N GLN A 148 -4.89 9.44 -10.69
CA GLN A 148 -6.35 9.36 -10.67
C GLN A 148 -6.86 8.78 -9.36
N TYR A 149 -6.15 7.78 -8.84
CA TYR A 149 -6.43 7.24 -7.53
C TYR A 149 -6.31 8.32 -6.44
N LEU A 150 -5.25 9.14 -6.42
CA LEU A 150 -5.13 10.26 -5.46
C LEU A 150 -6.30 11.27 -5.57
N LYS A 151 -6.70 11.61 -6.80
CA LYS A 151 -7.81 12.53 -7.06
C LYS A 151 -9.13 12.04 -6.48
N PHE A 152 -9.45 10.76 -6.65
CA PHE A 152 -10.66 10.16 -6.07
C PHE A 152 -10.72 10.26 -4.55
N TYR A 153 -9.56 10.17 -3.89
CA TYR A 153 -9.47 10.36 -2.44
C TYR A 153 -9.67 11.80 -2.02
N SER A 154 -9.07 12.72 -2.77
CA SER A 154 -9.24 14.15 -2.57
C SER A 154 -10.70 14.59 -2.74
N GLU A 155 -11.44 14.03 -3.71
CA GLU A 155 -12.86 14.31 -3.95
C GLU A 155 -13.76 13.97 -2.75
N ILE A 156 -13.41 12.90 -2.02
CA ILE A 156 -14.12 12.52 -0.78
C ILE A 156 -13.49 13.12 0.48
N SER A 157 -12.69 14.19 0.32
CA SER A 157 -12.02 14.93 1.40
C SER A 157 -11.07 14.08 2.26
N ILE A 158 -10.50 13.01 1.70
CA ILE A 158 -9.46 12.22 2.34
C ILE A 158 -8.14 12.53 1.64
N LEU A 159 -7.25 13.26 2.31
CA LEU A 159 -5.93 13.54 1.77
C LEU A 159 -5.01 12.33 1.98
N ILE A 160 -4.40 11.86 0.89
CA ILE A 160 -3.32 10.88 0.95
C ILE A 160 -2.01 11.65 1.05
N THR A 161 -1.26 11.41 2.11
CA THR A 161 0.03 12.05 2.39
C THR A 161 1.19 11.34 1.70
N ASP A 162 1.14 10.00 1.66
CA ASP A 162 2.24 9.16 1.21
C ASP A 162 1.76 8.14 0.16
N LEU A 163 2.53 7.99 -0.91
CA LEU A 163 2.19 7.08 -2.01
C LEU A 163 3.37 6.20 -2.40
N GLY A 164 3.14 4.88 -2.41
CA GLY A 164 4.06 3.88 -2.92
C GLY A 164 3.47 3.11 -4.11
N PHE A 165 4.30 2.79 -5.10
CA PHE A 165 3.90 2.06 -6.30
C PHE A 165 4.35 0.59 -6.32
N LEU A 166 5.22 0.19 -5.39
CA LEU A 166 5.73 -1.17 -5.21
C LEU A 166 5.40 -1.73 -3.82
N ASN A 167 5.30 -3.05 -3.75
CA ASN A 167 5.24 -3.81 -2.50
C ASN A 167 6.04 -5.09 -2.71
N GLU A 168 7.11 -5.27 -1.94
CA GLU A 168 7.96 -6.47 -1.95
C GLU A 168 8.40 -6.86 -3.38
N PRO A 169 9.10 -5.97 -4.10
CA PRO A 169 9.41 -6.15 -5.52
C PRO A 169 10.37 -7.31 -5.83
N ASP A 170 11.00 -7.89 -4.81
CA ASP A 170 11.85 -9.07 -4.96
C ASP A 170 11.04 -10.38 -4.94
N LEU A 171 9.78 -10.33 -4.52
CA LEU A 171 8.93 -11.51 -4.36
C LEU A 171 8.10 -11.79 -5.62
N ASN A 172 8.13 -13.04 -6.05
CA ASN A 172 7.23 -13.58 -7.06
C ASN A 172 6.20 -14.49 -6.37
N GLN A 173 4.98 -13.99 -6.18
CA GLN A 173 3.96 -14.65 -5.35
C GLN A 173 2.72 -14.97 -6.17
N SER A 174 1.94 -15.95 -5.71
CA SER A 174 0.67 -16.37 -6.32
C SER A 174 -0.45 -15.35 -6.16
N TYR A 175 -0.23 -14.29 -5.37
CA TYR A 175 -1.09 -13.13 -5.23
C TYR A 175 -0.50 -11.91 -5.95
N ALA A 176 -1.24 -10.79 -5.92
CA ALA A 176 -0.86 -9.52 -6.54
C ALA A 176 0.59 -9.10 -6.21
N SER A 177 1.48 -9.25 -7.19
CA SER A 177 2.93 -9.00 -7.05
C SER A 177 3.48 -8.37 -8.33
N MET A 178 4.48 -7.50 -8.20
CA MET A 178 5.12 -6.81 -9.34
C MET A 178 6.60 -6.66 -9.04
N GLN A 179 7.44 -7.19 -9.92
CA GLN A 179 8.88 -7.17 -9.75
C GLN A 179 9.49 -5.87 -10.28
N SER A 180 10.51 -5.38 -9.60
CA SER A 180 11.26 -4.21 -10.03
C SER A 180 12.62 -4.16 -9.35
N SER A 181 13.68 -4.08 -10.14
CA SER A 181 15.00 -3.69 -9.63
C SER A 181 15.03 -2.21 -9.23
N GLY A 182 16.08 -1.79 -8.50
CA GLY A 182 16.30 -0.37 -8.19
C GLY A 182 16.42 0.52 -9.42
N PHE A 183 17.06 0.03 -10.49
CA PHE A 183 17.17 0.76 -11.76
C PHE A 183 15.81 0.94 -12.44
N GLN A 184 14.99 -0.10 -12.42
CA GLN A 184 13.62 -0.05 -12.97
C GLN A 184 12.71 0.86 -12.15
N ALA A 185 12.82 0.83 -10.82
CA ALA A 185 12.06 1.72 -9.94
C ALA A 185 12.44 3.19 -10.20
N ALA A 186 13.75 3.49 -10.33
CA ALA A 186 14.23 4.83 -10.65
C ALA A 186 13.77 5.31 -12.03
N ASP A 187 13.73 4.42 -13.03
CA ASP A 187 13.23 4.75 -14.37
C ASP A 187 11.73 5.10 -14.36
N PHE A 188 10.92 4.36 -13.60
CA PHE A 188 9.50 4.67 -13.44
C PHE A 188 9.28 6.04 -12.78
N LEU A 189 10.05 6.35 -11.73
CA LEU A 189 9.96 7.62 -11.01
C LEU A 189 10.16 8.84 -11.91
N LYS A 190 10.98 8.75 -12.97
CA LYS A 190 11.17 9.84 -13.94
C LYS A 190 9.89 10.18 -14.70
N SER A 191 9.04 9.19 -14.95
CA SER A 191 7.75 9.39 -15.62
C SER A 191 6.66 9.81 -14.63
N PHE A 192 6.81 9.42 -13.36
CA PHE A 192 5.77 9.59 -12.34
C PHE A 192 5.85 10.94 -11.61
N ILE A 193 7.05 11.37 -11.19
CA ILE A 193 7.25 12.61 -10.42
C ILE A 193 6.66 13.85 -11.12
N PRO A 194 6.78 14.05 -12.45
CA PRO A 194 6.23 15.22 -13.11
C PRO A 194 4.70 15.33 -13.11
N LEU A 195 3.97 14.29 -12.68
CA LEU A 195 2.51 14.26 -12.68
C LEU A 195 1.88 14.51 -11.29
N LEU A 196 2.70 14.53 -10.25
CA LEU A 196 2.29 14.85 -8.87
C LEU A 196 2.30 16.36 -8.66
#